data_AF-A0A3N5M5U1-F1
#
_entry.id   AF-A0A3N5M5U1-F1
#
_cell.length_a   1.000
_cell.length_b   1.000
_cell.length_c   1.000
_cell.angle_alpha   90.00
_cell.angle_beta   90.00
_cell.angle_gamma   90.00
#
_symmetry.space_group_name_H-M   'P 1'
#
loop_
_entity.id
_entity.type
_entity.pdbx_description
1 polymer ?
#
loop_
_entity_poly.entity_id
_entity_poly.type
_entity_poly.pdbx_seq_one_letter_code
_entity_poly.pdbx_strand_id
1 'polypeptide(L)'
;MASNRPSSRERVLRALRLDAPDHVPCCFMSFTALRRRVGEDLYKLVDAELEMGLDSMLFIPTAPRPQRPDHPDLRGLPVRFHPNVKTKEWREPVKGDFDILHKEYSTPAGKLTTSIRL
;
A
#
# COMPACT_ATOMS: atom_id res chain seq x y z
N MET A 1 -22.93 -14.27 29.45
CA MET A 1 -22.83 -12.85 29.83
C MET A 1 -21.51 -12.31 29.30
N ALA A 2 -21.55 -11.45 28.29
CA ALA A 2 -20.35 -10.85 27.71
C ALA A 2 -19.93 -9.60 28.51
N SER A 3 -18.63 -9.39 28.65
CA SER A 3 -17.99 -8.26 29.32
C SER A 3 -18.37 -6.91 28.67
N ASN A 4 -18.68 -5.91 29.49
CA ASN A 4 -19.14 -4.58 29.09
C ASN A 4 -17.99 -3.57 28.89
N ARG A 5 -16.81 -4.02 28.41
CA ARG A 5 -15.60 -3.18 28.29
C ARG A 5 -15.42 -2.59 26.87
N PRO A 6 -14.99 -1.33 26.75
CA PRO A 6 -14.84 -0.66 25.46
C PRO A 6 -13.56 -1.10 24.70
N SER A 7 -13.68 -1.31 23.41
CA SER A 7 -12.64 -1.57 22.40
C SER A 7 -11.63 -0.42 22.26
N SER A 8 -10.49 -0.67 21.60
CA SER A 8 -9.47 0.36 21.29
C SER A 8 -10.05 1.53 20.48
N ARG A 9 -11.15 1.30 19.79
CA ARG A 9 -11.96 2.31 19.11
C ARG A 9 -12.84 3.12 20.06
N GLU A 10 -13.53 2.46 20.99
CA GLU A 10 -14.41 3.17 21.93
C GLU A 10 -13.62 4.08 22.87
N ARG A 11 -12.42 3.63 23.19
CA ARG A 11 -11.37 4.41 23.84
C ARG A 11 -11.08 5.73 23.14
N VAL A 12 -10.96 5.65 21.82
CA VAL A 12 -10.68 6.82 20.99
C VAL A 12 -11.76 7.84 21.01
N LEU A 13 -12.99 7.38 20.94
CA LEU A 13 -14.14 8.25 20.88
C LEU A 13 -14.37 9.00 22.19
N ARG A 14 -13.99 8.41 23.31
CA ARG A 14 -14.21 9.05 24.58
C ARG A 14 -13.24 10.23 24.81
N ALA A 15 -11.94 10.11 24.55
CA ALA A 15 -11.07 11.26 24.85
C ALA A 15 -11.14 12.39 23.81
N LEU A 16 -11.55 12.10 22.57
CA LEU A 16 -11.79 13.15 21.57
C LEU A 16 -13.00 14.03 21.89
N ARG A 17 -13.93 13.58 22.76
CA ARG A 17 -15.09 14.36 23.23
C ARG A 17 -14.81 15.19 24.46
N LEU A 18 -13.59 15.09 24.98
CA LEU A 18 -13.28 15.52 26.33
C LEU A 18 -14.17 14.86 27.39
N ASP A 19 -14.88 13.79 27.02
CA ASP A 19 -15.45 12.87 27.99
C ASP A 19 -14.28 12.19 28.70
N ALA A 20 -14.51 11.63 29.88
CA ALA A 20 -13.57 10.71 30.47
C ALA A 20 -13.58 9.40 29.64
N PRO A 21 -12.60 9.16 28.75
CA PRO A 21 -12.38 7.82 28.26
C PRO A 21 -12.02 6.92 29.40
N ASP A 22 -12.19 5.62 29.20
CA ASP A 22 -11.47 4.72 30.07
C ASP A 22 -9.92 4.84 29.87
N HIS A 23 -9.42 5.45 28.77
CA HIS A 23 -8.13 6.18 28.63
C HIS A 23 -7.97 6.90 27.24
N VAL A 24 -7.00 7.82 27.08
CA VAL A 24 -6.79 8.67 25.86
C VAL A 24 -6.34 7.88 24.60
N PRO A 25 -6.89 8.13 23.40
CA PRO A 25 -6.47 7.45 22.18
C PRO A 25 -5.32 8.03 21.37
N CYS A 26 -4.74 7.14 20.58
CA CYS A 26 -3.78 7.44 19.54
C CYS A 26 -4.29 6.88 18.20
N CYS A 27 -4.32 7.68 17.14
CA CYS A 27 -4.93 7.36 15.84
C CYS A 27 -3.97 7.56 14.65
N PHE A 28 -3.90 6.50 13.84
CA PHE A 28 -3.20 6.30 12.57
C PHE A 28 -1.70 6.67 12.53
N MET A 29 -0.90 5.63 12.30
CA MET A 29 0.06 5.59 11.19
C MET A 29 0.07 4.16 10.68
N SER A 30 0.07 3.96 9.35
CA SER A 30 0.23 2.65 8.70
C SER A 30 1.16 1.77 9.52
N PHE A 31 0.70 0.60 10.00
CA PHE A 31 1.49 -0.34 10.80
C PHE A 31 2.51 -1.07 9.92
N THR A 32 3.31 -0.31 9.18
CA THR A 32 4.28 -0.78 8.20
C THR A 32 5.26 -1.76 8.84
N ALA A 33 5.62 -1.53 10.10
CA ALA A 33 6.42 -2.47 10.87
C ALA A 33 5.67 -3.78 11.18
N LEU A 34 4.41 -3.71 11.63
CA LEU A 34 3.58 -4.90 11.89
C LEU A 34 3.44 -5.73 10.62
N ARG A 35 3.12 -5.05 9.51
CA ARG A 35 3.00 -5.65 8.18
C ARG A 35 4.29 -6.35 7.73
N ARG A 36 5.47 -5.74 7.90
CA ARG A 36 6.76 -6.39 7.58
C ARG A 36 7.02 -7.65 8.40
N ARG A 37 6.62 -7.67 9.68
CA ARG A 37 6.88 -8.81 10.59
C ARG A 37 6.06 -10.03 10.27
N VAL A 38 4.82 -9.82 9.86
CA VAL A 38 3.96 -10.91 9.38
C VAL A 38 4.33 -11.32 7.95
N GLY A 39 5.50 -10.95 7.44
CA GLY A 39 5.95 -11.30 6.09
C GLY A 39 5.14 -10.60 4.99
N GLU A 40 4.53 -9.45 5.32
CA GLU A 40 3.53 -8.75 4.52
C GLU A 40 2.28 -9.60 4.20
N ASP A 41 2.06 -10.69 4.96
CA ASP A 41 0.83 -11.49 4.93
C ASP A 41 -0.31 -10.71 5.59
N LEU A 42 -1.30 -10.34 4.78
CA LEU A 42 -2.41 -9.48 5.18
C LEU A 42 -3.42 -10.20 6.05
N TYR A 43 -3.58 -11.50 5.88
CA TYR A 43 -4.47 -12.28 6.73
C TYR A 43 -3.90 -12.30 8.15
N LYS A 44 -2.61 -12.63 8.26
CA LYS A 44 -1.90 -12.57 9.53
C LYS A 44 -1.82 -11.15 10.12
N LEU A 45 -1.85 -10.11 9.29
CA LEU A 45 -1.96 -8.72 9.76
C LEU A 45 -3.31 -8.44 10.41
N VAL A 46 -4.40 -8.98 9.87
CA VAL A 46 -5.76 -8.76 10.38
C VAL A 46 -5.96 -9.45 11.70
N ASP A 47 -5.59 -10.72 11.77
CA ASP A 47 -5.61 -11.45 13.02
C ASP A 47 -4.81 -10.65 14.07
N ALA A 48 -3.62 -10.18 13.69
CA ALA A 48 -2.79 -9.37 14.57
C ALA A 48 -3.41 -8.02 14.97
N GLU A 49 -4.23 -7.37 14.13
CA GLU A 49 -4.89 -6.09 14.45
C GLU A 49 -6.17 -6.26 15.28
N LEU A 50 -6.98 -7.26 14.96
CA LEU A 50 -8.18 -7.59 15.75
C LEU A 50 -7.81 -8.07 17.15
N GLU A 51 -6.75 -8.88 17.26
CA GLU A 51 -6.15 -9.25 18.54
C GLU A 51 -5.74 -8.01 19.36
N MET A 52 -5.38 -6.88 18.72
CA MET A 52 -5.04 -5.64 19.42
C MET A 52 -6.25 -4.86 19.97
N GLY A 53 -7.47 -5.43 19.86
CA GLY A 53 -8.72 -4.73 20.17
C GLY A 53 -8.92 -3.49 19.31
N LEU A 54 -8.08 -3.35 18.28
CA LEU A 54 -8.15 -2.39 17.22
C LEU A 54 -9.04 -2.98 16.15
N ASP A 55 -9.60 -2.08 15.36
CA ASP A 55 -10.32 -2.50 14.19
C ASP A 55 -9.32 -2.59 13.05
N SER A 56 -9.09 -3.82 12.61
CA SER A 56 -8.23 -4.07 11.47
C SER A 56 -8.79 -3.42 10.20
N MET A 57 -7.89 -2.92 9.34
CA MET A 57 -8.25 -2.33 8.06
C MET A 57 -7.45 -2.95 6.91
N LEU A 58 -8.16 -3.68 6.05
CA LEU A 58 -7.60 -4.21 4.82
C LEU A 58 -7.94 -3.33 3.62
N PHE A 59 -6.99 -3.24 2.69
CA PHE A 59 -7.26 -2.75 1.35
C PHE A 59 -7.34 -3.94 0.40
N ILE A 60 -8.43 -4.09 -0.37
CA ILE A 60 -8.58 -5.19 -1.32
C ILE A 60 -9.00 -4.61 -2.68
N PRO A 61 -8.32 -4.94 -3.79
CA PRO A 61 -7.13 -5.79 -3.86
C PRO A 61 -5.89 -5.02 -3.38
N THR A 62 -5.04 -5.71 -2.61
CA THR A 62 -3.70 -5.22 -2.27
C THR A 62 -2.77 -6.42 -2.30
N ALA A 63 -1.74 -6.36 -3.13
CA ALA A 63 -0.61 -7.28 -3.03
C ALA A 63 0.35 -6.74 -1.95
N PRO A 64 1.11 -7.58 -1.24
CA PRO A 64 2.25 -7.16 -0.44
C PRO A 64 3.22 -6.22 -1.18
N ARG A 65 3.90 -5.28 -0.49
CA ARG A 65 4.89 -4.39 -1.14
C ARG A 65 5.94 -5.13 -2.00
N PRO A 66 6.52 -6.27 -1.56
CA PRO A 66 7.46 -7.04 -2.37
C PRO A 66 6.89 -7.55 -3.70
N GLN A 67 5.57 -7.62 -3.83
CA GLN A 67 4.86 -8.10 -5.02
C GLN A 67 4.41 -6.93 -5.93
N ARG A 68 4.91 -5.71 -5.71
CA ARG A 68 4.56 -4.50 -6.48
C ARG A 68 5.81 -3.82 -7.08
N PRO A 69 6.63 -4.51 -7.89
CA PRO A 69 7.88 -3.93 -8.38
C PRO A 69 7.65 -2.69 -9.25
N ASP A 70 6.63 -2.69 -10.11
CA ASP A 70 6.49 -1.65 -11.15
C ASP A 70 5.47 -0.55 -10.81
N HIS A 71 4.49 -0.85 -9.95
CA HIS A 71 3.32 -0.01 -9.71
C HIS A 71 2.92 0.02 -8.23
N PRO A 72 3.68 0.75 -7.38
CA PRO A 72 3.40 0.83 -5.94
C PRO A 72 2.01 1.41 -5.66
N ASP A 73 1.55 2.33 -6.52
CA ASP A 73 0.30 3.07 -6.38
C ASP A 73 -0.95 2.25 -6.72
N LEU A 74 -0.82 1.29 -7.64
CA LEU A 74 -1.90 0.35 -7.99
C LEU A 74 -2.00 -0.83 -7.03
N ARG A 75 -1.20 -0.82 -5.95
CA ARG A 75 -1.24 -1.80 -4.86
C ARG A 75 -1.22 -3.26 -5.36
N GLY A 76 -0.53 -3.54 -6.46
CA GLY A 76 -0.41 -4.89 -7.02
C GLY A 76 -1.55 -5.33 -7.94
N LEU A 77 -2.45 -4.41 -8.32
CA LEU A 77 -3.31 -4.64 -9.47
C LEU A 77 -2.47 -4.70 -10.74
N PRO A 78 -2.67 -5.70 -11.62
CA PRO A 78 -1.98 -5.74 -12.89
C PRO A 78 -2.42 -4.55 -13.74
N VAL A 79 -1.46 -3.76 -14.23
CA VAL A 79 -1.74 -2.82 -15.31
C VAL A 79 -2.02 -3.63 -16.56
N ARG A 80 -3.28 -3.66 -16.98
CA ARG A 80 -3.70 -4.31 -18.21
C ARG A 80 -3.83 -3.26 -19.29
N PHE A 81 -2.88 -3.26 -20.22
CA PHE A 81 -3.01 -2.47 -21.43
C PHE A 81 -3.99 -3.15 -22.40
N HIS A 82 -4.64 -2.34 -23.22
CA HIS A 82 -5.45 -2.85 -24.33
C HIS A 82 -4.56 -3.74 -25.26
N PRO A 83 -5.04 -4.85 -25.84
CA PRO A 83 -4.22 -5.78 -26.63
C PRO A 83 -3.42 -5.16 -27.80
N ASN A 84 -3.94 -4.05 -28.33
CA ASN A 84 -3.31 -3.27 -29.41
C ASN A 84 -2.17 -2.35 -28.92
N VAL A 85 -1.96 -2.23 -27.61
CA VAL A 85 -0.82 -1.48 -27.05
C VAL A 85 0.39 -2.40 -26.98
N LYS A 86 1.51 -1.95 -27.54
CA LYS A 86 2.81 -2.66 -27.44
C LYS A 86 3.78 -1.83 -26.62
N THR A 87 4.51 -2.48 -25.72
CA THR A 87 5.46 -1.84 -24.81
C THR A 87 6.89 -2.24 -25.17
N LYS A 88 7.80 -1.26 -25.18
CA LYS A 88 9.25 -1.49 -25.27
C LYS A 88 9.93 -0.75 -24.13
N GLU A 89 10.83 -1.43 -23.43
CA GLU A 89 11.66 -0.87 -22.36
C GLU A 89 13.13 -1.14 -22.67
N TRP A 90 13.99 -0.14 -22.51
CA TRP A 90 15.43 -0.28 -22.73
C TRP A 90 16.22 0.70 -21.85
N ARG A 91 17.45 0.31 -21.55
CA ARG A 91 18.38 1.09 -20.71
C ARG A 91 19.49 1.66 -21.58
N GLU A 92 19.72 2.96 -21.47
CA GLU A 92 20.78 3.69 -22.19
C GLU A 92 21.90 4.05 -21.21
N PRO A 93 23.11 3.48 -21.37
CA PRO A 93 24.24 3.82 -20.51
C PRO A 93 24.78 5.22 -20.81
N VAL A 94 24.95 6.04 -19.77
CA VAL A 94 25.49 7.40 -19.90
C VAL A 94 26.85 7.48 -19.23
N LYS A 95 27.89 7.84 -19.99
CA LYS A 95 29.25 7.90 -19.46
C LYS A 95 29.38 9.02 -18.41
N GLY A 96 29.72 8.66 -17.18
CA GLY A 96 29.97 9.61 -16.10
C GLY A 96 28.69 10.16 -15.46
N ASP A 97 27.54 9.57 -15.75
CA ASP A 97 26.24 9.88 -15.14
C ASP A 97 25.47 8.56 -14.91
N PHE A 98 24.28 8.64 -14.34
CA PHE A 98 23.37 7.53 -14.22
C PHE A 98 22.72 7.17 -15.56
N ASP A 99 22.45 5.88 -15.76
CA ASP A 99 21.76 5.38 -16.95
C ASP A 99 20.35 5.99 -17.08
N ILE A 100 19.86 6.03 -18.32
CA ILE A 100 18.49 6.43 -18.61
C ILE A 100 17.64 5.19 -18.90
N LEU A 101 16.56 5.01 -18.16
CA LEU A 101 15.54 4.01 -18.44
C LEU A 101 14.47 4.64 -19.34
N HIS A 102 14.30 4.08 -20.54
CA HIS A 102 13.30 4.50 -21.51
C HIS A 102 12.15 3.52 -21.58
N LYS A 103 10.93 4.04 -21.78
CA LYS A 103 9.74 3.23 -22.03
C LYS A 103 8.90 3.86 -23.13
N GLU A 104 8.54 3.06 -24.13
CA GLU A 104 7.64 3.43 -25.23
C GLU A 104 6.37 2.57 -25.18
N TYR A 105 5.22 3.23 -25.31
CA TYR A 105 3.92 2.63 -25.55
C TYR A 105 3.49 2.97 -26.98
N SER A 106 3.47 1.97 -27.86
CA SER A 106 2.85 2.10 -29.18
C SER A 106 1.35 1.84 -29.05
N THR A 107 0.53 2.87 -29.31
CA THR A 107 -0.94 2.81 -29.24
C THR A 107 -1.55 3.02 -30.63
N PRO A 108 -2.84 2.70 -30.85
CA PRO A 108 -3.53 3.01 -32.10
C PRO A 108 -3.54 4.50 -32.47
N ALA A 109 -3.43 5.39 -31.48
CA ALA A 109 -3.44 6.85 -31.67
C ALA A 109 -2.01 7.44 -31.82
N GLY A 110 -0.98 6.61 -31.78
CA GLY A 110 0.42 7.05 -31.84
C GLY A 110 1.24 6.58 -30.63
N LYS A 111 2.48 7.04 -30.57
CA LYS A 111 3.46 6.63 -29.56
C LYS A 111 3.45 7.56 -28.36
N LEU A 112 3.52 6.98 -27.16
CA LEU A 112 3.80 7.70 -25.92
C LEU A 112 5.16 7.22 -25.40
N THR A 113 6.02 8.15 -25.00
CA THR A 113 7.35 7.84 -24.47
C THR A 113 7.55 8.47 -23.10
N THR A 114 8.35 7.81 -22.27
CA THR A 114 8.84 8.36 -21.01
C THR A 114 10.27 7.90 -20.78
N SER A 115 11.05 8.73 -20.08
CA SER A 115 12.45 8.46 -19.75
C SER A 115 12.75 8.94 -18.34
N ILE A 116 13.43 8.11 -17.55
CA ILE A 116 13.80 8.40 -16.16
C ILE A 116 15.29 8.18 -16.02
N ARG A 117 15.99 9.12 -15.36
CA ARG A 117 17.39 8.94 -14.93
C ARG A 117 17.39 8.10 -13.65
N LEU A 118 18.15 7.00 -13.64
CA LEU A 118 18.19 6.03 -12.54
C LEU A 118 19.06 6.46 -11.36
#